data_AF-A0A9P6CEW8-F1
#
_entry.id   AF-A0A9P6CEW8-F1
#
_cell.length_a   1.000
_cell.length_b   1.000
_cell.length_c   1.000
_cell.angle_alpha   90.00
_cell.angle_beta   90.00
_cell.angle_gamma   90.00
#
_symmetry.space_group_name_H-M   'P 1'
#
loop_
_entity.id
_entity.type
_entity.pdbx_description
1 polymer ?
#
loop_
_entity_poly.entity_id
_entity_poly.type
_entity_poly.pdbx_seq_one_letter_code
_entity_poly.pdbx_strand_id
1 'polypeptide(L)'
;MASPGTDSTRTPVRKLCCNPLGCRNRGTKRCTGCAGAEPETLYCGVECQKTDWPSHKKYCGKMAYTFEMKLIGSSNPVITRVFDVPSWYTFQQLHCTIQYAMGPWQRTHLHEFTFEVPTPGLRNTLSRKHVVLKIREDNDEMDILSVPENNLYLRDAFATTGRLHRTIAPRGAVLPLYYLYDFGVSLVSASEILFRQ
;
A
#
# COMPACT_ATOMS: atom_id res chain seq x y z
N MET A 1 20.03 26.61 -39.59
CA MET A 1 20.52 25.28 -39.16
C MET A 1 20.11 25.08 -37.72
N ALA A 2 19.06 24.32 -37.48
CA ALA A 2 18.59 23.99 -36.14
C ALA A 2 18.26 22.50 -36.12
N SER A 3 19.05 21.72 -35.38
CA SER A 3 18.75 20.32 -35.06
C SER A 3 18.00 20.29 -33.73
N PRO A 4 16.81 19.67 -33.63
CA PRO A 4 16.22 19.33 -32.34
C PRO A 4 16.78 18.00 -31.85
N GLY A 5 17.14 17.99 -30.57
CA GLY A 5 17.82 16.91 -29.89
C GLY A 5 17.01 15.63 -29.76
N THR A 6 17.75 14.54 -29.65
CA THR A 6 17.28 13.21 -29.28
C THR A 6 16.82 13.21 -27.83
N ASP A 7 15.51 13.15 -27.62
CA ASP A 7 14.89 12.84 -26.33
C ASP A 7 15.07 11.34 -26.07
N SER A 8 15.84 11.00 -25.03
CA SER A 8 16.03 9.63 -24.57
C SER A 8 15.66 9.58 -23.09
N THR A 9 14.36 9.53 -22.83
CA THR A 9 13.81 9.04 -21.56
C THR A 9 14.10 7.54 -21.45
N ARG A 10 15.33 7.20 -21.08
CA ARG A 10 15.75 5.84 -20.75
C ARG A 10 15.39 5.58 -19.29
N THR A 11 14.26 4.91 -19.06
CA THR A 11 13.90 4.29 -17.79
C THR A 11 15.09 3.44 -17.30
N PRO A 12 15.53 3.54 -16.03
CA PRO A 12 16.65 2.73 -15.55
C PRO A 12 16.25 1.26 -15.62
N VAL A 13 16.93 0.50 -16.48
CA VAL A 13 16.75 -0.95 -16.62
C VAL A 13 17.07 -1.58 -15.26
N ARG A 14 16.03 -1.95 -14.51
CA ARG A 14 16.19 -2.66 -13.24
C ARG A 14 17.07 -3.88 -13.49
N LYS A 15 18.16 -4.00 -12.71
CA LYS A 15 19.14 -5.07 -12.85
C LYS A 15 18.45 -6.42 -12.65
N LEU A 16 18.31 -7.19 -13.72
CA LEU A 16 17.68 -8.52 -13.77
C LEU A 16 18.58 -9.57 -13.09
N CYS A 17 18.73 -9.49 -11.77
CA CYS A 17 19.55 -10.43 -10.99
C CYS A 17 18.77 -11.71 -10.67
N CYS A 18 19.50 -12.82 -10.51
CA CYS A 18 18.96 -14.03 -9.91
C CYS A 18 18.57 -13.78 -8.43
N ASN A 19 17.43 -14.30 -7.98
CA ASN A 19 16.86 -14.01 -6.66
C ASN A 19 17.62 -14.61 -5.43
N PRO A 20 18.19 -15.83 -5.48
CA PRO A 20 18.83 -16.43 -4.32
C PRO A 20 19.99 -15.58 -3.81
N LEU A 21 20.02 -15.35 -2.49
CA LEU A 21 21.11 -14.66 -1.82
C LEU A 21 22.44 -15.34 -2.14
N GLY A 22 23.37 -14.59 -2.71
CA GLY A 22 24.71 -15.07 -3.10
C GLY A 22 24.85 -15.45 -4.59
N CYS A 23 23.76 -15.57 -5.35
CA CYS A 23 23.85 -15.79 -6.79
C CYS A 23 24.04 -14.45 -7.53
N ARG A 24 25.18 -14.30 -8.22
CA ARG A 24 25.49 -13.07 -9.00
C ARG A 24 25.15 -13.20 -10.49
N ASN A 25 24.60 -14.34 -10.90
CA ASN A 25 24.21 -14.58 -12.28
C ASN A 25 23.00 -13.72 -12.67
N ARG A 26 22.88 -13.45 -13.97
CA ARG A 26 21.70 -12.79 -14.53
C ARG A 26 20.48 -13.73 -14.43
N GLY A 27 19.35 -13.20 -13.98
CA GLY A 27 18.08 -13.90 -14.00
C GLY A 27 17.51 -13.94 -15.42
N THR A 28 17.44 -15.13 -16.01
CA THR A 28 16.95 -15.35 -17.38
C THR A 28 15.62 -16.09 -17.43
N LYS A 29 15.23 -16.74 -16.33
CA LYS A 29 13.98 -17.50 -16.19
C LYS A 29 13.11 -16.86 -15.13
N ARG A 30 11.85 -16.58 -15.45
CA ARG A 30 10.87 -16.03 -14.51
C ARG A 30 10.18 -17.14 -13.72
N CYS A 31 9.87 -16.89 -12.46
CA CYS A 31 8.88 -17.70 -11.76
C CYS A 31 7.52 -17.54 -12.43
N THR A 32 6.93 -18.65 -12.91
CA THR A 32 5.62 -18.62 -13.57
C THR A 32 4.51 -18.11 -12.65
N GLY A 33 4.59 -18.40 -11.34
CA GLY A 33 3.64 -17.88 -10.35
C GLY A 33 3.75 -16.38 -10.14
N CYS A 34 4.90 -15.76 -10.40
CA CYS A 34 5.13 -14.32 -10.29
C CYS A 34 5.01 -13.57 -11.62
N ALA A 35 4.44 -14.19 -12.65
CA ALA A 35 4.19 -13.50 -13.90
C ALA A 35 3.30 -12.26 -13.65
N GLY A 36 3.84 -11.06 -13.88
CA GLY A 36 3.14 -9.80 -13.62
C GLY A 36 3.22 -9.30 -12.17
N ALA A 37 4.02 -9.92 -11.30
CA ALA A 37 4.32 -9.36 -9.99
C ALA A 37 5.41 -8.27 -10.10
N GLU A 38 5.31 -7.21 -9.30
CA GLU A 38 6.38 -6.21 -9.19
C GLU A 38 6.99 -6.24 -7.78
N PRO A 39 8.31 -6.52 -7.62
CA PRO A 39 9.25 -6.95 -8.65
C PRO A 39 9.08 -8.43 -9.05
N GLU A 40 9.38 -8.74 -10.31
CA GLU A 40 9.38 -10.12 -10.80
C GLU A 40 10.53 -10.92 -10.17
N THR A 41 10.23 -12.14 -9.74
CA THR A 41 11.27 -13.04 -9.26
C THR A 41 11.90 -13.79 -10.43
N LEU A 42 13.21 -13.61 -10.61
CA LEU A 42 14.00 -14.17 -11.70
C LEU A 42 15.07 -15.13 -11.18
N TYR A 43 15.37 -16.14 -11.97
CA TYR A 43 16.37 -17.16 -11.68
C TYR A 43 17.27 -17.37 -12.90
N CYS A 44 18.55 -17.69 -12.69
CA CYS A 44 19.43 -18.10 -13.77
C CYS A 44 19.18 -19.57 -14.19
N GLY A 45 18.48 -20.35 -13.37
CA GLY A 45 18.20 -21.77 -13.58
C GLY A 45 17.24 -22.36 -12.54
N VAL A 46 16.76 -23.58 -12.81
CA VAL A 46 15.81 -24.30 -11.93
C VAL A 46 16.43 -24.61 -10.56
N GLU A 47 17.74 -24.83 -10.49
CA GLU A 47 18.42 -25.09 -9.22
C GLU A 47 18.36 -23.89 -8.28
N CYS A 48 18.62 -22.69 -8.79
CA CYS A 48 18.44 -21.44 -8.04
C CYS A 48 16.99 -21.26 -7.57
N GLN A 49 16.00 -21.59 -8.42
CA GLN A 49 14.59 -21.55 -8.03
C GLN A 49 14.29 -22.52 -6.88
N LYS A 50 14.76 -23.77 -6.96
CA LYS A 50 14.55 -24.78 -5.90
C LYS A 50 15.21 -24.36 -4.58
N THR A 51 16.42 -23.81 -4.62
CA THR A 51 17.13 -23.30 -3.43
C THR A 51 16.34 -22.19 -2.75
N ASP A 52 15.78 -21.26 -3.53
CA ASP A 52 15.00 -20.14 -3.02
C ASP A 52 13.54 -20.50 -2.67
N TRP A 53 13.01 -21.60 -3.25
CA TRP A 53 11.61 -22.00 -3.13
C TRP A 53 11.05 -22.06 -1.70
N PRO A 54 11.76 -22.56 -0.67
CA PRO A 54 11.25 -22.58 0.71
C PRO A 54 10.86 -21.20 1.23
N SER A 55 11.61 -20.17 0.82
CA SER A 55 11.35 -18.77 1.15
C SER A 55 10.36 -18.16 0.16
N HIS A 56 10.61 -18.34 -1.14
CA HIS A 56 9.84 -17.73 -2.22
C HIS A 56 8.37 -18.13 -2.27
N LYS A 57 8.05 -19.41 -2.03
CA LYS A 57 6.65 -19.91 -2.09
C LYS A 57 5.69 -19.16 -1.17
N LYS A 58 6.21 -18.51 -0.12
CA LYS A 58 5.41 -17.71 0.82
C LYS A 58 4.83 -16.46 0.18
N TYR A 59 5.48 -15.91 -0.84
CA TYR A 59 5.10 -14.66 -1.51
C TYR A 59 5.00 -14.78 -3.04
N CYS A 60 5.25 -15.97 -3.60
CA CYS A 60 5.09 -16.24 -5.02
C CYS A 60 3.68 -15.85 -5.52
N GLY A 61 3.62 -15.04 -6.59
CA GLY A 61 2.39 -14.56 -7.21
C GLY A 61 1.56 -13.59 -6.37
N LYS A 62 2.11 -13.10 -5.26
CA LYS A 62 1.41 -12.14 -4.41
C LYS A 62 1.85 -10.72 -4.73
N MET A 63 0.90 -9.79 -4.68
CA MET A 63 1.14 -8.37 -4.96
C MET A 63 1.57 -7.61 -3.70
N ALA A 64 2.13 -6.42 -3.90
CA ALA A 64 2.33 -5.41 -2.86
C ALA A 64 1.67 -4.09 -3.29
N TYR A 65 1.34 -3.26 -2.32
CA TYR A 65 0.81 -1.91 -2.51
C TYR A 65 1.83 -0.90 -2.01
N THR A 66 2.15 0.09 -2.85
CA THR A 66 2.95 1.24 -2.43
C THR A 66 2.00 2.31 -1.88
N PHE A 67 2.23 2.72 -0.62
CA PHE A 67 1.50 3.80 0.02
C PHE A 67 2.36 5.05 0.08
N GLU A 68 1.83 6.18 -0.38
CA GLU A 68 2.30 7.50 0.02
C GLU A 68 1.47 8.01 1.21
N MET A 69 2.15 8.35 2.29
CA MET A 69 1.55 8.81 3.53
C MET A 69 2.01 10.24 3.81
N LYS A 70 1.07 11.11 4.17
CA LYS A 70 1.29 12.51 4.51
C LYS A 70 0.65 12.87 5.84
N LEU A 71 1.44 13.42 6.76
CA LEU A 71 0.92 13.96 8.02
C LEU A 71 0.15 15.25 7.75
N ILE A 72 -1.16 15.26 8.03
CA ILE A 72 -2.00 16.44 7.82
C ILE A 72 -1.60 17.52 8.83
N GLY A 73 -1.56 18.76 8.38
CA GLY A 73 -1.15 19.91 9.21
C GLY A 73 0.36 20.13 9.26
N SER A 74 1.18 19.18 8.77
CA SER A 74 2.61 19.42 8.58
C SER A 74 2.84 20.27 7.31
N SER A 75 3.38 21.47 7.48
CA SER A 75 3.67 22.40 6.38
C SER A 75 5.13 22.86 6.35
N ASN A 76 5.86 22.76 7.45
CA ASN A 76 7.27 23.15 7.53
C ASN A 76 8.03 22.40 8.65
N PRO A 77 8.67 21.24 8.36
CA PRO A 77 8.66 20.53 7.09
C PRO A 77 7.34 19.78 6.85
N VAL A 78 7.02 19.51 5.58
CA VAL A 78 5.98 18.52 5.24
C VAL A 78 6.53 17.14 5.58
N ILE A 79 5.82 16.37 6.39
CA ILE A 79 6.21 15.02 6.78
C ILE A 79 5.49 14.02 5.88
N THR A 80 6.25 13.35 5.01
CA THR A 80 5.77 12.27 4.14
C THR A 80 6.59 11.00 4.28
N ARG A 81 5.98 9.85 4.00
CA ARG A 81 6.64 8.53 3.94
C ARG A 81 6.10 7.75 2.75
N VAL A 82 6.96 6.99 2.10
CA VAL A 82 6.57 6.03 1.05
C VAL A 82 7.06 4.65 1.47
N PHE A 83 6.18 3.67 1.45
CA PHE A 83 6.52 2.30 1.82
C PHE A 83 5.65 1.28 1.08
N ASP A 84 6.21 0.09 0.88
CA ASP A 84 5.53 -1.04 0.23
C ASP A 84 4.97 -2.01 1.27
N VAL A 85 3.72 -2.45 1.06
CA VAL A 85 3.03 -3.37 1.95
C VAL A 85 2.48 -4.56 1.17
N PRO A 86 2.75 -5.80 1.58
CA PRO A 86 2.18 -6.98 0.93
C PRO A 86 0.64 -6.96 0.90
N SER A 87 0.04 -7.40 -0.20
CA SER A 87 -1.43 -7.38 -0.35
C SER A 87 -2.16 -8.33 0.60
N TRP A 88 -1.45 -9.31 1.16
CA TRP A 88 -1.95 -10.22 2.18
C TRP A 88 -1.73 -9.72 3.61
N TYR A 89 -1.28 -8.49 3.79
CA TYR A 89 -1.31 -7.86 5.10
C TYR A 89 -2.75 -7.52 5.49
N THR A 90 -3.03 -7.53 6.79
CA THR A 90 -4.27 -7.00 7.35
C THR A 90 -4.14 -5.50 7.62
N PHE A 91 -5.26 -4.81 7.88
CA PHE A 91 -5.21 -3.40 8.30
C PHE A 91 -4.48 -3.23 9.64
N GLN A 92 -4.54 -4.22 10.54
CA GLN A 92 -3.71 -4.23 11.75
C GLN A 92 -2.21 -4.26 11.43
N GLN A 93 -1.80 -5.06 10.44
CA GLN A 93 -0.40 -5.10 10.02
C GLN A 93 0.02 -3.80 9.31
N LEU A 94 -0.88 -3.18 8.54
CA LEU A 94 -0.67 -1.84 7.99
C LEU A 94 -0.49 -0.79 9.10
N HIS A 95 -1.30 -0.83 10.17
CA HIS A 95 -1.12 0.02 11.35
C HIS A 95 0.31 -0.13 11.91
N CYS A 96 0.79 -1.36 12.12
CA CYS A 96 2.16 -1.59 12.58
C CYS A 96 3.22 -0.98 11.64
N THR A 97 3.03 -1.12 10.33
CA THR A 97 3.93 -0.56 9.32
C THR A 97 3.96 0.97 9.39
N ILE A 98 2.80 1.61 9.57
CA ILE A 98 2.72 3.08 9.72
C ILE A 98 3.46 3.53 10.97
N GLN A 99 3.24 2.87 12.12
CA GLN A 99 3.92 3.18 13.38
C GLN A 99 5.45 3.13 13.21
N TYR A 100 5.94 2.05 12.57
CA TYR A 100 7.36 1.89 12.26
C TYR A 100 7.88 2.99 11.31
N ALA A 101 7.14 3.31 10.25
CA ALA A 101 7.53 4.34 9.28
C ALA A 101 7.55 5.77 9.87
N MET A 102 6.71 6.04 10.87
CA MET A 102 6.69 7.32 11.59
C MET A 102 7.75 7.41 12.70
N GLY A 103 8.40 6.31 13.06
CA GLY A 103 9.50 6.29 14.01
C GLY A 103 9.03 5.99 15.44
N PRO A 104 8.99 6.95 16.38
CA PRO A 104 8.79 6.70 17.81
C PRO A 104 7.33 6.45 18.20
N TRP A 105 6.44 6.16 17.25
CA TRP A 105 5.04 5.89 17.57
C TRP A 105 4.95 4.49 18.20
N GLN A 106 4.49 4.45 19.44
CA GLN A 106 4.34 3.23 20.22
C GLN A 106 2.88 2.78 20.14
N ARG A 107 2.59 1.48 20.10
CA ARG A 107 1.20 0.96 19.99
C ARG A 107 0.41 1.14 21.30
N THR A 108 0.30 2.37 21.76
CA THR A 108 -0.25 2.77 23.07
C THR A 108 -1.52 3.60 22.95
N HIS A 109 -1.89 4.00 21.74
CA HIS A 109 -3.06 4.83 21.46
C HIS A 109 -3.99 4.13 20.49
N LEU A 110 -5.28 4.44 20.61
CA LEU A 110 -6.31 3.97 19.68
C LEU A 110 -6.11 4.58 18.29
N HIS A 111 -6.57 3.85 17.27
CA HIS A 111 -6.54 4.29 15.88
C HIS A 111 -7.76 3.84 15.11
N GLU A 112 -7.98 4.48 13.96
CA GLU A 112 -8.96 4.03 12.98
C GLU A 112 -8.51 4.36 11.57
N PHE A 113 -8.95 3.55 10.62
CA PHE A 113 -8.87 3.84 9.20
C PHE A 113 -10.24 4.25 8.66
N THR A 114 -10.28 5.27 7.81
CA THR A 114 -11.52 5.71 7.17
C THR A 114 -11.32 6.01 5.69
N PHE A 115 -12.30 5.62 4.87
CA PHE A 115 -12.41 6.06 3.49
C PHE A 115 -13.46 7.16 3.40
N GLU A 116 -13.14 8.29 2.79
CA GLU A 116 -14.04 9.44 2.71
C GLU A 116 -14.29 9.85 1.25
N VAL A 117 -15.52 10.26 0.94
CA VAL A 117 -15.80 10.92 -0.34
C VAL A 117 -15.41 12.40 -0.25
N PRO A 118 -14.54 12.91 -1.14
CA PRO A 118 -14.29 14.34 -1.26
C PRO A 118 -15.62 15.05 -1.54
N THR A 119 -16.11 15.85 -0.59
CA THR A 119 -17.35 16.61 -0.79
C THR A 119 -17.00 17.94 -1.46
N PRO A 120 -17.40 18.17 -2.73
CA PRO A 120 -17.11 19.43 -3.39
C PRO A 120 -17.93 20.54 -2.74
N GLY A 121 -17.26 21.53 -2.12
CA GLY A 121 -17.90 22.81 -1.81
C GLY A 121 -17.91 23.30 -0.36
N LEU A 122 -17.43 22.56 0.65
CA LEU A 122 -17.32 23.11 2.02
C LEU A 122 -15.86 23.32 2.43
N ARG A 123 -15.47 24.60 2.50
CA ARG A 123 -14.16 25.08 2.99
C ARG A 123 -14.02 25.06 4.52
N ASN A 124 -14.95 24.42 5.24
CA ASN A 124 -14.88 24.28 6.70
C ASN A 124 -14.37 22.89 7.07
N THR A 125 -13.28 22.85 7.81
CA THR A 125 -12.57 21.67 8.34
C THR A 125 -13.41 20.79 9.30
N LEU A 126 -14.65 21.19 9.61
CA LEU A 126 -15.58 20.49 10.50
C LEU A 126 -16.84 19.96 9.81
N SER A 127 -16.98 20.13 8.49
CA SER A 127 -18.13 19.59 7.77
C SER A 127 -18.03 18.08 7.65
N ARG A 128 -19.12 17.39 8.03
CA ARG A 128 -19.31 15.92 7.93
C ARG A 128 -18.76 15.39 6.60
N LYS A 129 -17.51 14.95 6.61
CA LYS A 129 -16.97 14.09 5.56
C LYS A 129 -17.84 12.83 5.55
N HIS A 130 -18.35 12.47 4.38
CA HIS A 130 -19.15 11.25 4.27
C HIS A 130 -18.20 10.05 4.33
N VAL A 131 -18.04 9.50 5.54
CA VAL A 131 -17.30 8.26 5.80
C VAL A 131 -18.03 7.12 5.11
N VAL A 132 -17.36 6.46 4.19
CA VAL A 132 -17.90 5.34 3.39
C VAL A 132 -17.64 4.01 4.07
N LEU A 133 -16.46 3.89 4.68
CA LEU A 133 -16.01 2.69 5.36
C LEU A 133 -15.13 3.09 6.53
N LYS A 134 -15.37 2.50 7.69
CA LYS A 134 -14.56 2.65 8.88
C LYS A 134 -13.99 1.29 9.28
N ILE A 135 -12.73 1.26 9.67
CA ILE A 135 -12.02 0.04 10.05
C ILE A 135 -11.34 0.31 11.40
N ARG A 136 -11.60 -0.55 12.38
CA ARG A 136 -11.17 -0.40 13.79
C ARG A 136 -10.70 -1.74 14.37
N GLU A 137 -10.04 -1.67 15.52
CA GLU A 137 -9.65 -2.85 16.30
C GLU A 137 -10.86 -3.53 16.95
N ASP A 138 -11.77 -2.73 17.52
CA ASP A 138 -12.92 -3.24 18.27
C ASP A 138 -14.15 -3.47 17.37
N ASN A 139 -14.86 -4.56 17.65
CA ASN A 139 -16.15 -4.86 17.05
C ASN A 139 -17.26 -4.15 17.86
N ASP A 140 -17.29 -2.82 17.77
CA ASP A 140 -18.41 -2.05 18.31
C ASP A 140 -19.67 -2.36 17.47
N GLU A 141 -20.48 -3.31 17.94
CA GLU A 141 -21.69 -3.79 17.24
C GLU A 141 -22.74 -2.69 16.95
N MET A 142 -22.56 -1.49 17.51
CA MET A 142 -23.41 -0.33 17.26
C MET A 142 -23.10 0.43 15.96
N ASP A 143 -21.96 0.19 15.30
CA ASP A 143 -21.59 0.87 14.04
C ASP A 143 -21.63 -0.10 12.86
N ILE A 144 -22.75 -0.08 12.12
CA ILE A 144 -23.03 -0.94 10.96
C ILE A 144 -21.97 -0.79 9.85
N LEU A 145 -21.20 0.31 9.85
CA LEU A 145 -20.18 0.62 8.85
C LEU A 145 -18.75 0.27 9.29
N SER A 146 -18.59 -0.36 10.46
CA SER A 146 -17.29 -0.78 10.99
C SER A 146 -16.93 -2.21 10.57
N VAL A 147 -15.67 -2.43 10.22
CA VAL A 147 -15.12 -3.77 9.92
C VAL A 147 -13.87 -3.99 10.79
N PRO A 148 -13.72 -5.17 11.44
CA PRO A 148 -12.56 -5.45 12.28
C PRO A 148 -11.27 -5.57 11.44
N GLU A 149 -10.22 -4.87 11.87
CA GLU A 149 -8.97 -4.75 11.10
C GLU A 149 -8.11 -6.02 11.07
N ASN A 150 -8.24 -6.89 12.07
CA ASN A 150 -7.41 -8.09 12.24
C ASN A 150 -7.70 -9.17 11.19
N ASN A 151 -8.88 -9.15 10.58
CA ASN A 151 -9.34 -10.11 9.59
C ASN A 151 -9.71 -9.46 8.24
N LEU A 152 -9.38 -8.18 8.07
CA LEU A 152 -9.56 -7.47 6.80
C LEU A 152 -8.20 -7.33 6.10
N TYR A 153 -8.01 -8.05 5.00
CA TYR A 153 -6.78 -7.96 4.23
C TYR A 153 -6.78 -6.74 3.31
N LEU A 154 -5.60 -6.19 3.01
CA LEU A 154 -5.46 -5.09 2.06
C LEU A 154 -6.02 -5.46 0.69
N ARG A 155 -5.82 -6.70 0.22
CA ARG A 155 -6.41 -7.21 -1.02
C ARG A 155 -7.95 -7.21 -1.02
N ASP A 156 -8.59 -7.29 0.14
CA ASP A 156 -10.06 -7.28 0.23
C ASP A 156 -10.61 -5.89 -0.10
N ALA A 157 -9.81 -4.84 0.14
CA ALA A 157 -10.12 -3.45 -0.18
C ALA A 157 -9.58 -3.05 -1.55
N PHE A 158 -8.28 -3.25 -1.80
CA PHE A 158 -7.59 -2.63 -2.94
C PHE A 158 -7.55 -3.47 -4.21
N ALA A 159 -7.65 -4.80 -4.14
CA ALA A 159 -7.73 -5.60 -5.36
C ALA A 159 -9.06 -5.33 -6.07
N THR A 160 -9.07 -5.30 -7.41
CA THR A 160 -10.30 -5.08 -8.20
C THR A 160 -11.37 -6.15 -7.96
N THR A 161 -10.96 -7.33 -7.51
CA THR A 161 -11.80 -8.46 -7.11
C THR A 161 -12.09 -8.51 -5.61
N GLY A 162 -11.54 -7.57 -4.84
CA GLY A 162 -11.72 -7.48 -3.39
C GLY A 162 -13.16 -7.15 -3.01
N ARG A 163 -13.66 -7.77 -1.93
CA ARG A 163 -15.05 -7.64 -1.48
C ARG A 163 -15.47 -6.20 -1.14
N LEU A 164 -14.52 -5.33 -0.75
CA LEU A 164 -14.77 -3.92 -0.43
C LEU A 164 -14.34 -2.96 -1.54
N HIS A 165 -13.82 -3.46 -2.67
CA HIS A 165 -13.28 -2.61 -3.74
C HIS A 165 -14.33 -1.64 -4.30
N ARG A 166 -15.55 -2.14 -4.58
CA ARG A 166 -16.65 -1.31 -5.08
C ARG A 166 -17.08 -0.25 -4.06
N THR A 167 -16.95 -0.54 -2.77
CA THR A 167 -17.26 0.39 -1.68
C THR A 167 -16.24 1.53 -1.65
N ILE A 168 -14.95 1.23 -1.76
CA ILE A 168 -13.89 2.25 -1.68
C ILE A 168 -13.54 2.90 -3.03
N ALA A 169 -14.03 2.35 -4.15
CA ALA A 169 -13.80 2.88 -5.49
C ALA A 169 -15.11 2.98 -6.29
N PRO A 170 -16.14 3.70 -5.80
CA PRO A 170 -17.48 3.72 -6.40
C PRO A 170 -17.52 4.30 -7.82
N ARG A 171 -16.48 5.06 -8.22
CA ARG A 171 -16.30 5.64 -9.56
C ARG A 171 -15.05 5.12 -10.27
N GLY A 172 -14.53 3.96 -9.86
CA GLY A 172 -13.32 3.35 -10.39
C GLY A 172 -12.00 3.90 -9.82
N ALA A 173 -12.00 5.10 -9.24
CA ALA A 173 -10.87 5.63 -8.48
C ALA A 173 -11.04 5.33 -6.98
N VAL A 174 -9.97 4.83 -6.36
CA VAL A 174 -9.93 4.56 -4.91
C VAL A 174 -10.01 5.88 -4.14
N LEU A 175 -10.92 5.92 -3.15
CA LEU A 175 -11.10 7.05 -2.26
C LEU A 175 -9.87 7.24 -1.35
N PRO A 176 -9.57 8.47 -0.89
CA PRO A 176 -8.51 8.71 0.07
C PRO A 176 -8.71 7.91 1.36
N LEU A 177 -7.62 7.33 1.88
CA LEU A 177 -7.58 6.62 3.14
C LEU A 177 -7.03 7.54 4.24
N TYR A 178 -7.81 7.81 5.27
CA TYR A 178 -7.33 8.53 6.44
C TYR A 178 -6.99 7.55 7.56
N TYR A 179 -5.86 7.78 8.21
CA TYR A 179 -5.40 7.05 9.38
C TYR A 179 -5.37 8.04 10.55
N LEU A 180 -6.31 7.90 11.46
CA LEU A 180 -6.37 8.69 12.68
C LEU A 180 -5.72 7.87 13.79
N TYR A 181 -4.80 8.49 14.51
CA TYR A 181 -4.07 7.85 15.60
C TYR A 181 -4.00 8.82 16.77
N ASP A 182 -4.28 8.31 17.97
CA ASP A 182 -4.41 9.10 19.19
C ASP A 182 -5.52 10.16 19.07
N PHE A 183 -6.75 9.78 19.45
CA PHE A 183 -8.00 10.55 19.31
C PHE A 183 -8.03 11.94 19.99
N GLY A 184 -6.88 12.52 20.34
CA GLY A 184 -6.73 13.89 20.83
C GLY A 184 -5.65 14.75 20.16
N VAL A 185 -4.78 14.25 19.26
CA VAL A 185 -3.57 15.02 18.90
C VAL A 185 -3.12 14.99 17.42
N SER A 186 -3.36 13.95 16.61
CA SER A 186 -2.78 13.92 15.24
C SER A 186 -3.57 13.12 14.21
N LEU A 187 -3.87 13.75 13.07
CA LEU A 187 -4.52 13.12 11.90
C LEU A 187 -3.48 12.88 10.79
N VAL A 188 -3.45 11.67 10.23
CA VAL A 188 -2.64 11.34 9.04
C VAL A 188 -3.56 11.05 7.87
N SER A 189 -3.24 11.59 6.68
CA SER A 189 -3.81 11.09 5.42
C SER A 189 -2.82 10.16 4.75
N ALA A 190 -3.27 8.97 4.38
CA ALA A 190 -2.65 8.18 3.34
C ALA A 190 -3.41 8.45 2.03
N SER A 191 -2.90 9.39 1.26
CA SER A 191 -3.43 9.68 -0.07
C SER A 191 -2.41 9.21 -1.07
N GLU A 192 -2.88 8.40 -2.02
CA GLU A 192 -2.15 7.84 -3.16
C GLU A 192 -1.62 6.42 -2.93
N ILE A 193 -2.40 5.46 -3.46
CA ILE A 193 -1.95 4.10 -3.74
C ILE A 193 -1.62 4.09 -5.21
N LEU A 194 -0.34 4.21 -5.53
CA LEU A 194 0.13 4.07 -6.89
C LEU A 194 0.08 2.59 -7.25
N PHE A 195 -0.92 2.20 -8.03
CA PHE A 195 -0.89 0.96 -8.80
C PHE A 195 0.18 1.13 -9.87
N ARG A 196 1.40 0.64 -9.60
CA ARG A 196 2.32 0.30 -10.67
C ARG A 196 1.94 -1.12 -11.12
N GLN A 197 1.22 -1.19 -12.24
CA GLN A 197 0.98 -2.43 -12.98
C GLN A 197 2.13 -2.64 -13.97
#